data_AF-A0A418AJD9-F1
#
_entry.id   AF-A0A418AJD9-F1
#
_cell.length_a   1.000
_cell.length_b   1.000
_cell.length_c   1.000
_cell.angle_alpha   90.00
_cell.angle_beta   90.00
_cell.angle_gamma   90.00
#
_symmetry.space_group_name_H-M   'P 1'
#
loop_
_entity.id
_entity.type
_entity.pdbx_description
1 polymer ?
#
loop_
_entity_poly.entity_id
_entity_poly.type
_entity_poly.pdbx_seq_one_letter_code
_entity_poly.pdbx_strand_id
1 'polypeptide(L)'
;MAIVAALVGPSSAKAVWYRCPIMTVSKGAALTEDNPLVDCADIEVPLCHPGVCTSTQTITVFVKRIPPQKAPAAGSKPQVLWMLQGGPGESSSVAVYTMDHRGTGRSAPLSCAENNIPYSPNVTLKCLGSIKQKFGSVAPAAFSVTSAASDLAYIIANEQATSEVYVYGLSYGTYLVERVMHLAPAGVKGYILDSIQSEQFYTTKDAPFYSNWDRDVAGTVDTFLSYCDNDKFCASKIGPKSKLYIQGLYARLDKTSVANKCADVIRTLVPDYAKNPSWLVNNFLYTMLKDYNKRTLIPPFLYRLNRCNAADQAVVANMVSILTNSTENLLMTSLDGFPTAKSLNLSSANLSKVSYLTGEGRSNVVYKSIVLSEIWELPSPSVAQMTKWFERALMGAMNPLEQRENILDNCIYLGGKDTLC
;
A
#
# COMPACT_ATOMS: atom_id res chain seq x y z
N MET A 1 33.64 -13.72 -4.98
CA MET A 1 34.10 -12.61 -5.86
C MET A 1 32.87 -11.83 -6.26
N ALA A 2 32.62 -10.69 -5.61
CA ALA A 2 31.51 -9.80 -5.96
C ALA A 2 31.99 -8.86 -7.08
N ILE A 3 31.33 -8.90 -8.23
CA ILE A 3 31.55 -7.93 -9.30
C ILE A 3 30.88 -6.64 -8.84
N VAL A 4 31.68 -5.70 -8.31
CA VAL A 4 31.27 -4.31 -8.11
C VAL A 4 31.19 -3.70 -9.51
N ALA A 5 30.03 -3.84 -10.16
CA ALA A 5 29.74 -3.07 -11.37
C ALA A 5 29.57 -1.61 -10.92
N ALA A 6 30.57 -0.78 -11.21
CA ALA A 6 30.43 0.66 -11.02
C ALA A 6 29.22 1.13 -11.85
N LEU A 7 28.20 1.67 -11.18
CA LEU A 7 27.05 2.33 -11.79
C LEU A 7 27.51 3.65 -12.43
N VAL A 8 28.33 3.57 -13.49
CA VAL A 8 28.73 4.74 -14.28
C VAL A 8 27.68 4.93 -15.38
N GLY A 9 26.60 5.61 -15.02
CA GLY A 9 25.67 6.18 -16.00
C GLY A 9 26.29 7.41 -16.69
N PRO A 10 25.67 7.92 -17.78
CA PRO A 10 26.10 9.19 -18.37
C PRO A 10 26.10 10.28 -17.30
N SER A 11 27.11 11.15 -17.29
CA SER A 11 27.24 12.21 -16.27
C SER A 11 26.03 13.16 -16.37
N SER A 12 25.01 12.89 -15.57
CA SER A 12 23.91 13.81 -15.40
C SER A 12 24.46 15.08 -14.74
N ALA A 13 24.13 16.24 -15.29
CA ALA A 13 24.39 17.50 -14.59
C ALA A 13 23.70 17.44 -13.22
N LYS A 14 24.34 17.99 -12.18
CA LYS A 14 23.74 18.04 -10.84
C LYS A 14 22.29 18.49 -10.89
N ALA A 15 21.44 17.84 -10.11
CA ALA A 15 20.01 18.14 -10.07
C ALA A 15 19.74 19.65 -9.84
N VAL A 16 18.85 20.22 -10.64
CA VAL A 16 18.37 21.60 -10.46
C VAL A 16 17.24 21.59 -9.44
N TRP A 17 17.48 22.20 -8.28
CA TRP A 17 16.52 22.25 -7.19
C TRP A 17 15.61 23.48 -7.30
N TYR A 18 14.31 23.29 -7.05
CA TYR A 18 13.29 24.34 -7.02
C TYR A 18 12.41 24.22 -5.77
N ARG A 19 11.74 25.31 -5.39
CA ARG A 19 10.85 25.33 -4.22
C ARG A 19 9.51 24.69 -4.56
N CYS A 20 9.04 23.73 -3.76
CA CYS A 20 7.71 23.16 -3.89
C CYS A 20 7.08 22.82 -2.53
N PRO A 21 5.75 22.64 -2.42
CA PRO A 21 5.10 22.39 -1.13
C PRO A 21 5.47 21.03 -0.51
N ILE A 22 5.57 20.99 0.83
CA ILE A 22 5.91 19.77 1.58
C ILE A 22 4.88 18.67 1.33
N MET A 23 3.60 19.02 1.50
CA MET A 23 2.48 18.16 1.13
C MET A 23 2.16 18.41 -0.34
N THR A 24 2.09 17.34 -1.12
CA THR A 24 1.65 17.43 -2.51
C THR A 24 0.20 17.90 -2.51
N VAL A 25 -0.04 19.09 -3.08
CA VAL A 25 -1.38 19.70 -3.15
C VAL A 25 -2.02 19.47 -4.51
N SER A 26 -3.34 19.34 -4.48
CA SER A 26 -4.21 19.37 -5.65
C SER A 26 -4.02 20.67 -6.43
N LYS A 27 -4.29 20.65 -7.73
CA LYS A 27 -4.22 21.89 -8.53
C LYS A 27 -5.17 22.96 -8.00
N GLY A 28 -4.68 24.20 -7.99
CA GLY A 28 -5.51 25.38 -7.78
C GLY A 28 -5.97 25.51 -6.32
N ALA A 29 -5.60 24.53 -5.48
CA ALA A 29 -5.60 24.70 -4.05
C ALA A 29 -4.62 25.83 -3.73
N ALA A 30 -5.12 26.85 -3.03
CA ALA A 30 -4.25 27.82 -2.42
C ALA A 30 -3.27 27.09 -1.50
N LEU A 31 -2.00 27.48 -1.56
CA LEU A 31 -1.05 27.08 -0.53
C LEU A 31 -1.59 27.58 0.80
N THR A 32 -1.99 26.67 1.67
CA THR A 32 -2.35 27.00 3.04
C THR A 32 -1.07 27.37 3.79
N GLU A 33 -1.16 28.27 4.76
CA GLU A 33 -0.01 28.63 5.61
C GLU A 33 0.60 27.39 6.31
N ASP A 34 -0.21 26.35 6.52
CA ASP A 34 0.18 25.07 7.11
C ASP A 34 0.96 24.12 6.17
N ASN A 35 1.20 24.51 4.90
CA ASN A 35 1.96 23.70 3.93
C ASN A 35 3.31 24.37 3.58
N PRO A 36 4.35 24.21 4.43
CA PRO A 36 5.63 24.86 4.20
C PRO A 36 6.28 24.40 2.90
N LEU A 37 7.07 25.28 2.30
CA LEU A 37 7.83 24.97 1.10
C LEU A 37 9.13 24.21 1.43
N VAL A 38 9.45 23.20 0.62
CA VAL A 38 10.68 22.37 0.65
C VAL A 38 11.41 22.44 -0.68
N ASP A 39 12.61 21.86 -0.75
CA ASP A 39 13.38 21.79 -2.00
C ASP A 39 13.01 20.51 -2.76
N CYS A 40 12.79 20.64 -4.05
CA CYS A 40 12.32 19.58 -4.93
C CYS A 40 13.18 19.52 -6.19
N ALA A 41 13.29 18.34 -6.80
CA ALA A 41 14.02 18.15 -8.04
C ALA A 41 13.40 17.04 -8.87
N ASP A 42 13.52 17.19 -10.19
CA ASP A 42 13.20 16.18 -11.19
C ASP A 42 14.54 15.66 -11.75
N ILE A 43 14.89 14.42 -11.39
CA ILE A 43 16.21 13.85 -11.69
C ILE A 43 16.06 12.83 -12.82
N GLU A 44 16.82 13.01 -13.89
CA GLU A 44 16.89 12.03 -14.99
C GLU A 44 17.74 10.82 -14.58
N VAL A 45 17.18 9.63 -14.76
CA VAL A 45 17.83 8.34 -14.49
C VAL A 45 17.63 7.38 -15.68
N PRO A 46 18.50 6.38 -15.86
CA PRO A 46 18.28 5.34 -16.86
C PRO A 46 16.97 4.57 -16.62
N LEU A 47 16.24 4.26 -17.70
CA LEU A 47 15.12 3.32 -17.64
C LEU A 47 15.61 1.94 -17.19
N CYS A 48 16.74 1.49 -17.75
CA CYS A 48 17.38 0.23 -17.41
C CYS A 48 18.74 0.45 -16.76
N HIS A 49 18.92 -0.05 -15.55
CA HIS A 49 20.21 -0.09 -14.85
C HIS A 49 21.00 -1.35 -15.24
N PRO A 50 22.36 -1.29 -15.24
CA PRO A 50 23.21 -2.43 -15.55
C PRO A 50 22.86 -3.68 -14.72
N GLY A 51 22.75 -4.82 -15.39
CA GLY A 51 22.42 -6.10 -14.74
C GLY A 51 20.93 -6.32 -14.44
N VAL A 52 20.06 -5.33 -14.64
CA VAL A 52 18.60 -5.46 -14.44
C VAL A 52 17.86 -5.64 -15.77
N CYS A 53 18.12 -4.76 -16.75
CA CYS A 53 17.58 -4.86 -18.10
C CYS A 53 18.45 -4.06 -19.09
N THR A 54 18.09 -4.06 -20.38
CA THR A 54 18.83 -3.36 -21.44
C THR A 54 17.93 -2.36 -22.17
N SER A 55 18.24 -1.07 -22.06
CA SER A 55 17.59 0.02 -22.79
C SER A 55 18.47 1.27 -22.75
N THR A 56 18.40 2.12 -23.77
CA THR A 56 19.05 3.44 -23.81
C THR A 56 18.11 4.58 -23.38
N GLN A 57 16.85 4.28 -23.09
CA GLN A 57 15.87 5.29 -22.66
C GLN A 57 16.14 5.78 -21.24
N THR A 58 15.68 6.98 -20.93
CA THR A 58 15.71 7.58 -19.59
C THR A 58 14.29 7.85 -19.08
N ILE A 59 14.16 7.98 -17.77
CA ILE A 59 12.94 8.42 -17.09
C ILE A 59 13.29 9.52 -16.09
N THR A 60 12.29 10.30 -15.71
CA THR A 60 12.42 11.32 -14.65
C THR A 60 11.89 10.75 -13.33
N VAL A 61 12.67 10.89 -12.26
CA VAL A 61 12.30 10.53 -10.89
C VAL A 61 12.21 11.81 -10.06
N PHE A 62 11.12 11.95 -9.31
CA PHE A 62 10.85 13.13 -8.51
C PHE A 62 11.34 12.95 -7.06
N VAL A 63 12.06 13.96 -6.55
CA VAL A 63 12.69 13.97 -5.22
C VAL A 63 12.29 15.22 -4.43
N LYS A 64 12.07 15.06 -3.12
CA LYS A 64 11.95 16.16 -2.15
C LYS A 64 13.02 16.07 -1.09
N ARG A 65 13.41 17.22 -0.53
CA ARG A 65 14.24 17.32 0.68
C ARG A 65 13.81 18.50 1.55
N ILE A 66 13.90 18.32 2.86
CA ILE A 66 14.01 19.46 3.79
C ILE A 66 15.51 19.76 3.97
N PRO A 67 15.99 20.95 3.59
CA PRO A 67 17.36 21.34 3.91
C PRO A 67 17.53 21.57 5.42
N PRO A 68 18.71 21.33 5.99
CA PRO A 68 18.94 21.54 7.41
C PRO A 68 18.78 23.02 7.77
N GLN A 69 18.16 23.32 8.92
CA GLN A 69 17.98 24.69 9.40
C GLN A 69 19.31 25.38 9.80
N LYS A 70 20.35 24.59 10.07
CA LYS A 70 21.70 25.06 10.42
C LYS A 70 22.72 24.33 9.56
N ALA A 71 23.75 25.06 9.13
CA ALA A 71 24.89 24.46 8.46
C ALA A 71 25.59 23.45 9.40
N PRO A 72 26.16 22.36 8.86
CA PRO A 72 26.99 21.46 9.65
C PRO A 72 28.14 22.21 10.33
N ALA A 73 28.59 21.70 11.48
CA ALA A 73 29.76 22.26 12.17
C ALA A 73 30.98 22.23 11.24
N ALA A 74 31.89 23.19 11.40
CA ALA A 74 33.11 23.26 10.59
C ALA A 74 33.88 21.94 10.72
N GLY A 75 34.18 21.29 9.58
CA GLY A 75 34.87 20.00 9.52
C GLY A 75 33.95 18.76 9.62
N SER A 76 32.66 18.91 9.89
CA SER A 76 31.69 17.81 9.81
C SER A 76 31.13 17.61 8.40
N LYS A 77 30.87 16.36 8.02
CA LYS A 77 30.20 16.04 6.76
C LYS A 77 28.70 16.33 6.86
N PRO A 78 28.04 16.79 5.77
CA PRO A 78 26.59 16.87 5.71
C PRO A 78 25.97 15.49 5.94
N GLN A 79 24.91 15.43 6.75
CA GLN A 79 24.14 14.22 6.99
C GLN A 79 22.84 14.26 6.19
N VAL A 80 22.52 13.15 5.54
CA VAL A 80 21.30 12.99 4.74
C VAL A 80 20.58 11.74 5.25
N LEU A 81 19.33 11.89 5.64
CA LEU A 81 18.43 10.77 5.86
C LEU A 81 17.55 10.63 4.61
N TRP A 82 17.38 9.41 4.11
CA TRP A 82 16.37 9.05 3.13
C TRP A 82 15.22 8.33 3.83
N MET A 83 13.98 8.69 3.51
CA MET A 83 12.79 7.99 4.01
C MET A 83 12.06 7.36 2.84
N LEU A 84 11.81 6.06 2.91
CA LEU A 84 11.10 5.30 1.89
C LEU A 84 9.83 4.73 2.50
N GLN A 85 8.69 5.11 1.93
CA GLN A 85 7.38 4.69 2.40
C GLN A 85 7.04 3.24 1.94
N GLY A 86 6.05 2.64 2.61
CA GLY A 86 5.52 1.30 2.33
C GLY A 86 4.70 1.20 1.04
N GLY A 87 3.75 0.27 0.96
CA GLY A 87 2.99 0.05 -0.29
C GLY A 87 3.23 -1.34 -0.84
N PRO A 88 3.88 -1.59 -2.01
CA PRO A 88 4.52 -0.73 -3.02
C PRO A 88 3.59 0.19 -3.82
N GLY A 89 4.14 0.86 -4.83
CA GLY A 89 3.32 1.61 -5.79
C GLY A 89 2.83 2.96 -5.28
N GLU A 90 3.26 3.39 -4.09
CA GLU A 90 2.83 4.62 -3.43
C GLU A 90 3.81 5.78 -3.64
N SER A 91 3.33 7.02 -3.44
CA SER A 91 4.17 8.23 -3.47
C SER A 91 4.51 8.69 -2.04
N SER A 92 5.63 9.39 -1.89
CA SER A 92 6.10 9.79 -0.56
C SER A 92 5.44 11.10 -0.07
N SER A 93 4.98 11.13 1.20
CA SER A 93 4.24 12.27 1.79
C SER A 93 4.94 12.99 2.95
N VAL A 94 6.06 12.47 3.49
CA VAL A 94 6.79 13.04 4.64
C VAL A 94 8.16 13.58 4.20
N ALA A 95 8.75 14.46 5.01
CA ALA A 95 9.80 15.35 4.59
C ALA A 95 11.09 15.21 5.43
N VAL A 96 12.00 14.52 4.76
CA VAL A 96 13.44 14.22 4.84
C VAL A 96 13.76 13.77 3.37
N TYR A 97 15.00 13.49 2.90
CA TYR A 97 15.16 13.13 1.47
C TYR A 97 14.24 11.95 1.13
N THR A 98 13.43 12.09 0.08
CA THR A 98 12.47 11.08 -0.31
C THR A 98 12.28 11.08 -1.81
N MET A 99 11.94 9.92 -2.37
CA MET A 99 11.72 9.75 -3.81
C MET A 99 10.36 9.10 -4.06
N ASP A 100 9.67 9.57 -5.09
CA ASP A 100 8.55 8.81 -5.64
C ASP A 100 9.14 7.58 -6.36
N HIS A 101 8.67 6.38 -6.02
CA HIS A 101 9.13 5.14 -6.67
C HIS A 101 8.89 5.25 -8.18
N ARG A 102 9.81 4.75 -9.01
CA ARG A 102 9.60 4.72 -10.46
C ARG A 102 8.26 4.06 -10.80
N GLY A 103 7.52 4.66 -11.72
CA GLY A 103 6.17 4.25 -12.09
C GLY A 103 5.06 4.74 -11.16
N THR A 104 5.38 5.52 -10.13
CA THR A 104 4.44 6.07 -9.13
C THR A 104 4.61 7.58 -9.03
N GLY A 105 3.67 8.26 -8.38
CA GLY A 105 3.82 9.68 -8.08
C GLY A 105 4.13 10.48 -9.34
N ARG A 106 5.09 11.39 -9.24
CA ARG A 106 5.60 12.14 -10.39
C ARG A 106 6.70 11.40 -11.17
N SER A 107 7.15 10.24 -10.70
CA SER A 107 8.22 9.46 -11.30
C SER A 107 7.72 8.57 -12.42
N ALA A 108 7.49 9.13 -13.61
CA ALA A 108 7.02 8.41 -14.81
C ALA A 108 5.81 7.47 -14.54
N PRO A 109 4.68 7.99 -14.02
CA PRO A 109 3.59 7.19 -13.48
C PRO A 109 3.00 6.18 -14.47
N LEU A 110 2.76 4.96 -13.99
CA LEU A 110 2.03 3.91 -14.69
C LEU A 110 0.61 3.80 -14.12
N SER A 111 -0.41 3.71 -14.97
CA SER A 111 -1.80 3.51 -14.53
C SER A 111 -2.56 2.63 -15.51
N CYS A 112 -3.30 1.66 -14.95
CA CYS A 112 -4.29 0.85 -15.67
C CYS A 112 -5.66 0.87 -14.99
N ALA A 113 -5.84 1.74 -13.99
CA ALA A 113 -7.10 1.83 -13.24
C ALA A 113 -8.11 2.77 -13.91
N GLU A 114 -7.62 3.74 -14.70
CA GLU A 114 -8.48 4.68 -15.43
C GLU A 114 -9.38 3.90 -16.40
N ASN A 115 -10.68 3.87 -16.11
CA ASN A 115 -11.73 3.16 -16.85
C ASN A 115 -11.82 1.64 -16.64
N ASN A 116 -11.20 1.07 -15.60
CA ASN A 116 -11.33 -0.35 -15.26
C ASN A 116 -12.31 -0.60 -14.09
N ILE A 117 -13.47 0.07 -14.14
CA ILE A 117 -14.52 0.01 -13.12
C ILE A 117 -15.86 -0.30 -13.82
N PRO A 118 -16.48 -1.48 -13.62
CA PRO A 118 -15.98 -2.62 -12.83
C PRO A 118 -14.73 -3.27 -13.46
N TYR A 119 -14.02 -4.10 -12.68
CA TYR A 119 -12.80 -4.76 -13.12
C TYR A 119 -13.01 -5.61 -14.39
N SER A 120 -12.12 -5.46 -15.38
CA SER A 120 -12.09 -6.25 -16.61
C SER A 120 -10.65 -6.70 -16.95
N PRO A 121 -10.39 -8.02 -17.00
CA PRO A 121 -9.10 -8.57 -17.43
C PRO A 121 -8.62 -8.03 -18.79
N ASN A 122 -9.54 -7.86 -19.73
CA ASN A 122 -9.24 -7.39 -21.09
C ASN A 122 -8.78 -5.92 -21.11
N VAL A 123 -9.32 -5.08 -20.23
CA VAL A 123 -8.89 -3.68 -20.10
C VAL A 123 -7.48 -3.63 -19.51
N THR A 124 -7.23 -4.40 -18.45
CA THR A 124 -5.89 -4.53 -17.85
C THR A 124 -4.86 -5.01 -18.88
N LEU A 125 -5.15 -6.07 -19.64
CA LEU A 125 -4.24 -6.60 -20.67
C LEU A 125 -3.90 -5.56 -21.75
N LYS A 126 -4.91 -4.84 -22.27
CA LYS A 126 -4.70 -3.77 -23.27
C LYS A 126 -3.81 -2.66 -22.71
N CYS A 127 -4.06 -2.23 -21.47
CA CYS A 127 -3.24 -1.21 -20.81
C CYS A 127 -1.77 -1.65 -20.65
N LEU A 128 -1.53 -2.87 -20.15
CA LEU A 128 -0.18 -3.42 -20.03
C LEU A 128 0.49 -3.53 -21.41
N GLY A 129 -0.27 -3.81 -22.47
CA GLY A 129 0.17 -3.74 -23.85
C GLY A 129 0.67 -2.35 -24.25
N SER A 130 -0.08 -1.29 -23.92
CA SER A 130 0.34 0.10 -24.17
C SER A 130 1.59 0.49 -23.37
N ILE A 131 1.73 0.02 -22.13
CA ILE A 131 2.96 0.24 -21.34
C ILE A 131 4.16 -0.44 -22.00
N LYS A 132 4.02 -1.68 -22.47
CA LYS A 132 5.07 -2.39 -23.21
C LYS A 132 5.40 -1.73 -24.55
N GLN A 133 4.43 -1.13 -25.24
CA GLN A 133 4.68 -0.37 -26.46
C GLN A 133 5.52 0.89 -26.16
N LYS A 134 5.24 1.58 -25.05
CA LYS A 134 5.95 2.80 -24.65
C LYS A 134 7.37 2.52 -24.18
N PHE A 135 7.54 1.58 -23.25
CA PHE A 135 8.82 1.34 -22.56
C PHE A 135 9.57 0.09 -23.07
N GLY A 136 9.02 -0.61 -24.05
CA GLY A 136 9.55 -1.86 -24.58
C GLY A 136 9.19 -3.09 -23.73
N SER A 137 9.64 -4.26 -24.18
CA SER A 137 9.46 -5.54 -23.47
C SER A 137 10.16 -5.59 -22.12
N VAL A 138 11.10 -4.67 -21.86
CA VAL A 138 11.84 -4.54 -20.60
C VAL A 138 11.03 -3.90 -19.47
N ALA A 139 9.85 -3.35 -19.76
CA ALA A 139 9.04 -2.62 -18.78
C ALA A 139 8.86 -3.36 -17.42
N PRO A 140 8.57 -4.68 -17.36
CA PRO A 140 8.45 -5.36 -16.07
C PRO A 140 9.72 -5.29 -15.20
N ALA A 141 10.90 -5.50 -15.80
CA ALA A 141 12.17 -5.38 -15.08
C ALA A 141 12.53 -3.92 -14.78
N ALA A 142 12.23 -3.02 -15.72
CA ALA A 142 12.50 -1.59 -15.59
C ALA A 142 11.68 -0.94 -14.45
N PHE A 143 10.51 -1.44 -14.08
CA PHE A 143 9.71 -0.90 -12.97
C PHE A 143 9.71 -1.77 -11.70
N SER A 144 10.69 -2.68 -11.58
CA SER A 144 10.89 -3.56 -10.40
C SER A 144 11.47 -2.85 -9.17
N VAL A 145 11.47 -3.53 -8.03
CA VAL A 145 12.14 -3.02 -6.81
C VAL A 145 13.64 -2.82 -7.03
N THR A 146 14.31 -3.70 -7.79
CA THR A 146 15.75 -3.65 -8.01
C THR A 146 16.12 -2.41 -8.81
N SER A 147 15.29 -2.07 -9.80
CA SER A 147 15.40 -0.84 -10.56
C SER A 147 15.20 0.40 -9.69
N ALA A 148 14.23 0.38 -8.76
CA ALA A 148 14.04 1.48 -7.80
C ALA A 148 15.19 1.60 -6.78
N ALA A 149 15.73 0.49 -6.30
CA ALA A 149 16.91 0.48 -5.43
C ALA A 149 18.14 1.07 -6.15
N SER A 150 18.27 0.76 -7.43
CA SER A 150 19.33 1.28 -8.30
C SER A 150 19.20 2.78 -8.53
N ASP A 151 17.97 3.34 -8.59
CA ASP A 151 17.78 4.80 -8.61
C ASP A 151 18.33 5.47 -7.36
N LEU A 152 18.01 4.94 -6.18
CA LEU A 152 18.50 5.51 -4.94
C LEU A 152 20.02 5.42 -4.87
N ALA A 153 20.61 4.28 -5.23
CA ALA A 153 22.07 4.10 -5.29
C ALA A 153 22.71 5.10 -6.27
N TYR A 154 22.10 5.30 -7.44
CA TYR A 154 22.56 6.26 -8.44
C TYR A 154 22.49 7.71 -7.92
N ILE A 155 21.38 8.10 -7.30
CA ILE A 155 21.21 9.44 -6.72
C ILE A 155 22.22 9.68 -5.60
N ILE A 156 22.42 8.71 -4.70
CA ILE A 156 23.42 8.80 -3.62
C ILE A 156 24.81 9.03 -4.20
N ALA A 157 25.19 8.24 -5.21
CA ALA A 157 26.51 8.33 -5.83
C ALA A 157 26.76 9.67 -6.54
N ASN A 158 25.75 10.22 -7.22
CA ASN A 158 25.93 11.41 -8.06
C ASN A 158 25.62 12.73 -7.32
N GLU A 159 24.64 12.74 -6.44
CA GLU A 159 24.17 13.96 -5.76
C GLU A 159 24.70 14.08 -4.32
N GLN A 160 25.15 12.98 -3.72
CA GLN A 160 25.47 12.91 -2.29
C GLN A 160 26.84 12.28 -2.00
N ALA A 161 27.74 12.26 -2.99
CA ALA A 161 29.07 11.64 -2.90
C ALA A 161 29.92 12.09 -1.69
N THR A 162 29.68 13.30 -1.17
CA THR A 162 30.42 13.88 -0.03
C THR A 162 29.64 13.84 1.30
N SER A 163 28.43 13.28 1.31
CA SER A 163 27.55 13.24 2.47
C SER A 163 27.66 11.90 3.23
N GLU A 164 27.24 11.91 4.50
CA GLU A 164 26.94 10.69 5.24
C GLU A 164 25.46 10.37 5.10
N VAL A 165 25.15 9.24 4.47
CA VAL A 165 23.77 8.87 4.12
C VAL A 165 23.24 7.81 5.07
N TYR A 166 22.02 8.00 5.57
CA TYR A 166 21.25 7.01 6.32
C TYR A 166 19.97 6.72 5.55
N VAL A 167 19.55 5.45 5.47
CA VAL A 167 18.34 5.07 4.72
C VAL A 167 17.35 4.40 5.66
N TYR A 168 16.14 4.96 5.72
CA TYR A 168 15.02 4.46 6.49
C TYR A 168 13.96 3.88 5.55
N GLY A 169 13.50 2.65 5.83
CA GLY A 169 12.39 2.01 5.14
C GLY A 169 11.28 1.63 6.11
N LEU A 170 10.02 1.81 5.69
CA LEU A 170 8.82 1.39 6.41
C LEU A 170 8.01 0.40 5.58
N SER A 171 7.55 -0.72 6.15
CA SER A 171 6.69 -1.68 5.44
C SER A 171 7.37 -2.15 4.14
N TYR A 172 6.75 -2.11 2.95
CA TYR A 172 7.44 -2.40 1.67
C TYR A 172 8.76 -1.64 1.48
N GLY A 173 8.89 -0.42 2.03
CA GLY A 173 10.13 0.34 1.99
C GLY A 173 11.30 -0.42 2.62
N THR A 174 11.07 -1.34 3.56
CA THR A 174 12.12 -2.22 4.11
C THR A 174 12.65 -3.21 3.07
N TYR A 175 11.77 -3.85 2.28
CA TYR A 175 12.16 -4.71 1.16
C TYR A 175 12.97 -3.92 0.11
N LEU A 176 12.58 -2.67 -0.18
CA LEU A 176 13.37 -1.78 -1.03
C LEU A 176 14.75 -1.44 -0.42
N VAL A 177 14.82 -1.16 0.88
CA VAL A 177 16.08 -0.92 1.59
C VAL A 177 16.99 -2.16 1.58
N GLU A 178 16.45 -3.36 1.78
CA GLU A 178 17.19 -4.63 1.69
C GLU A 178 17.85 -4.76 0.30
N ARG A 179 17.14 -4.39 -0.78
CA ARG A 179 17.72 -4.34 -2.13
C ARG A 179 18.83 -3.29 -2.28
N VAL A 180 18.70 -2.13 -1.65
CA VAL A 180 19.76 -1.10 -1.61
C VAL A 180 20.99 -1.60 -0.83
N MET A 181 20.80 -2.40 0.21
CA MET A 181 21.90 -3.01 0.97
C MET A 181 22.73 -3.95 0.09
N HIS A 182 22.11 -4.72 -0.81
CA HIS A 182 22.83 -5.55 -1.79
C HIS A 182 23.66 -4.75 -2.79
N LEU A 183 23.18 -3.55 -3.17
CA LEU A 183 23.91 -2.65 -4.07
C LEU A 183 25.09 -1.94 -3.38
N ALA A 184 25.08 -1.85 -2.05
CA ALA A 184 26.12 -1.26 -1.22
C ALA A 184 26.66 0.10 -1.73
N PRO A 185 25.79 1.11 -1.99
CA PRO A 185 26.23 2.39 -2.53
C PRO A 185 27.22 3.08 -1.58
N ALA A 186 28.31 3.60 -2.15
CA ALA A 186 29.31 4.35 -1.40
C ALA A 186 28.69 5.60 -0.77
N GLY A 187 28.94 5.82 0.53
CA GLY A 187 28.42 6.98 1.28
C GLY A 187 27.32 6.64 2.30
N VAL A 188 26.69 5.46 2.19
CA VAL A 188 25.73 5.00 3.20
C VAL A 188 26.45 4.56 4.48
N LYS A 189 25.97 5.05 5.62
CA LYS A 189 26.50 4.82 6.97
C LYS A 189 25.60 3.96 7.83
N GLY A 190 24.31 3.86 7.50
CA GLY A 190 23.38 3.04 8.25
C GLY A 190 22.03 2.86 7.55
N TYR A 191 21.35 1.78 7.94
CA TYR A 191 20.02 1.41 7.46
C TYR A 191 19.09 1.24 8.66
N ILE A 192 17.85 1.69 8.53
CA ILE A 192 16.79 1.55 9.53
C ILE A 192 15.60 0.88 8.83
N LEU A 193 15.17 -0.28 9.35
CA LEU A 193 14.03 -1.02 8.82
C LEU A 193 12.92 -1.07 9.87
N ASP A 194 11.79 -0.42 9.60
CA ASP A 194 10.61 -0.38 10.46
C ASP A 194 9.49 -1.24 9.84
N SER A 195 8.93 -2.16 10.64
CA SER A 195 7.82 -3.02 10.24
C SER A 195 8.15 -3.85 9.00
N ILE A 196 9.11 -4.76 9.17
CA ILE A 196 9.89 -5.41 8.11
C ILE A 196 9.04 -6.30 7.19
N GLN A 197 9.15 -6.07 5.89
CA GLN A 197 8.83 -7.00 4.80
C GLN A 197 10.15 -7.61 4.31
N SER A 198 10.47 -8.81 4.78
CA SER A 198 11.74 -9.45 4.45
C SER A 198 11.79 -9.92 3.01
N GLU A 199 12.97 -9.85 2.39
CA GLU A 199 13.28 -10.50 1.11
C GLU A 199 13.54 -12.01 1.21
N GLN A 200 13.58 -12.54 2.43
CA GLN A 200 13.81 -13.95 2.69
C GLN A 200 12.48 -14.71 2.81
N PHE A 201 12.13 -15.40 1.73
CA PHE A 201 10.94 -16.23 1.65
C PHE A 201 11.27 -17.67 2.01
N TYR A 202 11.12 -18.02 3.29
CA TYR A 202 11.28 -19.40 3.76
C TYR A 202 10.15 -20.29 3.24
N THR A 203 10.36 -21.61 3.22
CA THR A 203 9.29 -22.60 2.93
C THR A 203 8.40 -22.87 4.16
N THR A 204 8.56 -22.11 5.24
CA THR A 204 7.80 -22.27 6.48
C THR A 204 6.51 -21.45 6.45
N LYS A 205 5.61 -21.75 7.40
CA LYS A 205 4.41 -20.94 7.65
C LYS A 205 4.69 -19.49 8.08
N ASP A 206 5.95 -19.13 8.35
CA ASP A 206 6.33 -17.78 8.79
C ASP A 206 6.90 -16.95 7.61
N ALA A 207 6.78 -17.46 6.37
CA ALA A 207 7.14 -16.74 5.17
C ALA A 207 6.30 -15.46 5.03
N PRO A 208 6.93 -14.29 4.80
CA PRO A 208 6.27 -12.99 4.81
C PRO A 208 5.62 -12.68 3.46
N PHE A 209 4.91 -13.65 2.87
CA PHE A 209 4.20 -13.40 1.62
C PHE A 209 2.95 -12.56 1.86
N TYR A 210 2.69 -11.62 0.96
CA TYR A 210 1.47 -10.81 1.04
C TYR A 210 0.18 -11.64 0.86
N SER A 211 0.26 -12.81 0.23
CA SER A 211 -0.84 -13.79 0.16
C SER A 211 -1.27 -14.34 1.52
N ASN A 212 -0.40 -14.22 2.54
CA ASN A 212 -0.63 -14.71 3.89
C ASN A 212 -1.20 -13.65 4.84
N TRP A 213 -1.54 -12.46 4.34
CA TRP A 213 -1.93 -11.33 5.17
C TRP A 213 -2.99 -11.67 6.24
N ASP A 214 -4.06 -12.34 5.83
CA ASP A 214 -5.15 -12.70 6.76
C ASP A 214 -4.77 -13.85 7.70
N ARG A 215 -3.85 -14.73 7.29
CA ARG A 215 -3.28 -15.75 8.17
C ARG A 215 -2.54 -15.07 9.32
N ASP A 216 -1.77 -14.03 9.01
CA ASP A 216 -0.86 -13.39 9.95
C ASP A 216 -1.60 -12.39 10.87
N VAL A 217 -2.57 -11.64 10.34
CA VAL A 217 -3.40 -10.73 11.15
C VAL A 217 -4.25 -11.47 12.19
N ALA A 218 -4.57 -12.75 11.97
CA ALA A 218 -5.41 -13.53 12.88
C ALA A 218 -4.85 -13.55 14.32
N GLY A 219 -3.52 -13.60 14.49
CA GLY A 219 -2.90 -13.54 15.82
C GLY A 219 -3.04 -12.17 16.48
N THR A 220 -2.97 -11.09 15.70
CA THR A 220 -3.23 -9.72 16.16
C THR A 220 -4.68 -9.54 16.58
N VAL A 221 -5.63 -10.11 15.82
CA VAL A 221 -7.05 -10.10 16.17
C VAL A 221 -7.29 -10.85 17.48
N ASP A 222 -6.71 -12.04 17.64
CA ASP A 222 -6.81 -12.82 18.87
C ASP A 222 -6.28 -12.03 20.08
N THR A 223 -5.14 -11.34 19.92
CA THR A 223 -4.58 -10.47 20.96
C THR A 223 -5.51 -9.30 21.27
N PHE A 224 -6.02 -8.60 20.26
CA PHE A 224 -6.96 -7.49 20.43
C PHE A 224 -8.22 -7.92 21.20
N LEU A 225 -8.80 -9.05 20.81
CA LEU A 225 -9.99 -9.63 21.43
C LEU A 225 -9.73 -10.07 22.89
N SER A 226 -8.52 -10.55 23.20
CA SER A 226 -8.14 -10.90 24.57
C SER A 226 -8.18 -9.71 25.53
N TYR A 227 -7.91 -8.49 25.06
CA TYR A 227 -8.06 -7.29 25.89
C TYR A 227 -9.53 -7.05 26.26
N CYS A 228 -10.46 -7.26 25.32
CA CYS A 228 -11.89 -7.17 25.60
C CYS A 228 -12.35 -8.26 26.57
N ASP A 229 -11.87 -9.49 26.42
CA ASP A 229 -12.23 -10.61 27.29
C ASP A 229 -11.72 -10.41 28.74
N ASN A 230 -10.62 -9.68 28.91
CA ASN A 230 -10.06 -9.33 30.23
C ASN A 230 -10.60 -8.02 30.82
N ASP A 231 -11.24 -7.17 30.02
CA ASP A 231 -11.90 -5.96 30.50
C ASP A 231 -13.32 -6.27 30.99
N LYS A 232 -13.65 -5.88 32.23
CA LYS A 232 -14.95 -6.21 32.84
C LYS A 232 -16.13 -5.68 32.04
N PHE A 233 -16.05 -4.47 31.51
CA PHE A 233 -17.16 -3.87 30.78
C PHE A 233 -17.32 -4.50 29.41
N CYS A 234 -16.24 -4.61 28.63
CA CYS A 234 -16.23 -5.21 27.31
C CYS A 234 -16.64 -6.68 27.34
N ALA A 235 -16.08 -7.44 28.28
CA ALA A 235 -16.43 -8.85 28.49
C ALA A 235 -17.92 -9.04 28.80
N SER A 236 -18.54 -8.12 29.55
CA SER A 236 -20.00 -8.17 29.82
C SER A 236 -20.87 -7.98 28.57
N LYS A 237 -20.31 -7.47 27.46
CA LYS A 237 -21.04 -7.19 26.22
C LYS A 237 -20.81 -8.25 25.14
N ILE A 238 -19.56 -8.60 24.89
CA ILE A 238 -19.20 -9.53 23.81
C ILE A 238 -18.27 -10.66 24.27
N GLY A 239 -17.71 -10.60 25.48
CA GLY A 239 -16.86 -11.63 26.05
C GLY A 239 -17.61 -12.61 26.96
N PRO A 240 -16.90 -13.37 27.85
CA PRO A 240 -15.45 -13.52 27.95
C PRO A 240 -14.87 -14.46 26.87
N LYS A 241 -15.65 -14.74 25.82
CA LYS A 241 -15.27 -15.55 24.66
C LYS A 241 -15.57 -14.76 23.38
N SER A 242 -15.02 -13.55 23.26
CA SER A 242 -15.30 -12.61 22.17
C SER A 242 -15.09 -13.19 20.78
N LYS A 243 -14.08 -14.05 20.60
CA LYS A 243 -13.87 -14.80 19.36
C LYS A 243 -15.09 -15.66 18.96
N LEU A 244 -15.62 -16.43 19.90
CA LEU A 244 -16.81 -17.27 19.67
C LEU A 244 -18.07 -16.43 19.47
N TYR A 245 -18.17 -15.29 20.15
CA TYR A 245 -19.25 -14.33 19.94
C TYR A 245 -19.30 -13.85 18.48
N ILE A 246 -18.14 -13.44 17.92
CA ILE A 246 -18.05 -12.95 16.53
C ILE A 246 -18.35 -14.08 15.54
N GLN A 247 -17.78 -15.26 15.74
CA GLN A 247 -18.06 -16.43 14.89
C GLN A 247 -19.57 -16.77 14.86
N GLY A 248 -20.21 -16.76 16.03
CA GLY A 248 -21.66 -16.98 16.13
C GLY A 248 -22.47 -15.86 15.48
N LEU A 249 -22.02 -14.61 15.57
CA LEU A 249 -22.65 -13.47 14.92
C LEU A 249 -22.57 -13.60 13.39
N TYR A 250 -21.41 -13.92 12.83
CA TYR A 250 -21.23 -14.13 11.39
C TYR A 250 -22.12 -15.26 10.87
N ALA A 251 -22.13 -16.40 11.56
CA ALA A 251 -23.01 -17.51 11.20
C ALA A 251 -24.51 -17.12 11.21
N ARG A 252 -24.94 -16.23 12.10
CA ARG A 252 -26.32 -15.70 12.12
C ARG A 252 -26.60 -14.74 10.97
N LEU A 253 -25.64 -13.90 10.60
CA LEU A 253 -25.79 -12.95 9.50
C LEU A 253 -25.92 -13.68 8.15
N ASP A 254 -25.16 -14.76 7.96
CA ASP A 254 -25.12 -15.51 6.70
C ASP A 254 -26.30 -16.50 6.54
N LYS A 255 -27.00 -16.81 7.63
CA LYS A 255 -28.14 -17.73 7.60
C LYS A 255 -29.38 -17.05 6.99
N THR A 256 -29.69 -17.36 5.73
CA THR A 256 -30.85 -16.82 5.01
C THR A 256 -32.21 -17.35 5.51
N SER A 257 -32.22 -18.49 6.21
CA SER A 257 -33.45 -19.08 6.76
C SER A 257 -33.95 -18.42 8.04
N VAL A 258 -33.23 -17.44 8.59
CA VAL A 258 -33.60 -16.71 9.79
C VAL A 258 -33.57 -15.21 9.47
N ALA A 259 -34.69 -14.52 9.70
CA ALA A 259 -34.76 -13.08 9.47
C ALA A 259 -33.77 -12.34 10.38
N ASN A 260 -32.91 -11.51 9.78
CA ASN A 260 -31.99 -10.64 10.50
C ASN A 260 -31.97 -9.29 9.78
N LYS A 261 -32.63 -8.29 10.36
CA LYS A 261 -32.84 -6.98 9.73
C LYS A 261 -31.53 -6.27 9.35
N CYS A 262 -30.44 -6.54 10.06
CA CYS A 262 -29.14 -5.95 9.79
C CYS A 262 -28.43 -6.67 8.64
N ALA A 263 -28.57 -7.99 8.58
CA ALA A 263 -28.16 -8.73 7.38
C ALA A 263 -28.97 -8.26 6.17
N ASP A 264 -30.28 -8.08 6.30
CA ASP A 264 -31.16 -7.64 5.21
C ASP A 264 -30.76 -6.26 4.67
N VAL A 265 -30.36 -5.32 5.53
CA VAL A 265 -29.77 -4.04 5.08
C VAL A 265 -28.56 -4.27 4.16
N ILE A 266 -27.63 -5.16 4.54
CA ILE A 266 -26.45 -5.47 3.71
C ILE A 266 -26.88 -6.13 2.40
N ARG A 267 -27.78 -7.12 2.43
CA ARG A 267 -28.26 -7.81 1.23
C ARG A 267 -28.92 -6.86 0.24
N THR A 268 -29.69 -5.89 0.75
CA THR A 268 -30.39 -4.90 -0.07
C THR A 268 -29.43 -3.87 -0.66
N LEU A 269 -28.51 -3.33 0.15
CA LEU A 269 -27.63 -2.25 -0.30
C LEU A 269 -26.43 -2.74 -1.11
N VAL A 270 -25.96 -3.97 -0.88
CA VAL A 270 -24.82 -4.57 -1.59
C VAL A 270 -25.13 -6.02 -1.97
N PRO A 271 -25.83 -6.25 -3.11
CA PRO A 271 -26.30 -7.57 -3.51
C PRO A 271 -25.22 -8.66 -3.64
N ASP A 272 -23.97 -8.29 -3.92
CA ASP A 272 -22.86 -9.25 -4.00
C ASP A 272 -22.59 -9.96 -2.67
N TYR A 273 -22.98 -9.35 -1.55
CA TYR A 273 -22.91 -9.93 -0.21
C TYR A 273 -24.22 -10.57 0.23
N ALA A 274 -25.21 -10.76 -0.66
CA ALA A 274 -26.50 -11.33 -0.29
C ALA A 274 -26.39 -12.71 0.39
N LYS A 275 -25.44 -13.52 -0.08
CA LYS A 275 -25.17 -14.86 0.46
C LYS A 275 -24.40 -14.82 1.77
N ASN A 276 -23.35 -13.99 1.85
CA ASN A 276 -22.45 -13.91 3.00
C ASN A 276 -22.30 -12.45 3.48
N PRO A 277 -23.31 -11.83 4.13
CA PRO A 277 -23.19 -10.50 4.69
C PRO A 277 -22.03 -10.35 5.69
N SER A 278 -21.65 -11.44 6.37
CA SER A 278 -20.53 -11.44 7.31
C SER A 278 -19.19 -11.07 6.66
N TRP A 279 -18.99 -11.35 5.37
CA TRP A 279 -17.75 -10.99 4.68
C TRP A 279 -17.56 -9.47 4.60
N LEU A 280 -18.63 -8.71 4.34
CA LEU A 280 -18.57 -7.24 4.36
C LEU A 280 -18.28 -6.71 5.76
N VAL A 281 -18.93 -7.30 6.77
CA VAL A 281 -18.70 -6.93 8.18
C VAL A 281 -17.27 -7.22 8.60
N ASN A 282 -16.75 -8.40 8.28
CA ASN A 282 -15.38 -8.81 8.58
C ASN A 282 -14.36 -7.80 8.01
N ASN A 283 -14.51 -7.44 6.74
CA ASN A 283 -13.67 -6.44 6.11
C ASN A 283 -13.82 -5.05 6.77
N PHE A 284 -15.04 -4.63 7.13
CA PHE A 284 -15.24 -3.38 7.87
C PHE A 284 -14.52 -3.35 9.21
N LEU A 285 -14.60 -4.45 9.99
CA LEU A 285 -13.89 -4.54 11.26
C LEU A 285 -12.38 -4.41 11.06
N TYR A 286 -11.83 -4.96 9.98
CA TYR A 286 -10.42 -4.81 9.64
C TYR A 286 -10.02 -3.35 9.37
N THR A 287 -10.88 -2.56 8.70
CA THR A 287 -10.63 -1.11 8.51
C THR A 287 -10.51 -0.37 9.85
N MET A 288 -11.32 -0.74 10.85
CA MET A 288 -11.24 -0.16 12.19
C MET A 288 -10.06 -0.72 13.00
N LEU A 289 -9.65 -1.97 12.77
CA LEU A 289 -8.55 -2.60 13.49
C LEU A 289 -7.21 -1.95 13.13
N LYS A 290 -7.00 -1.61 11.86
CA LYS A 290 -5.77 -0.94 11.41
C LYS A 290 -5.62 0.45 12.02
N ASP A 291 -6.70 1.21 12.12
CA ASP A 291 -6.70 2.58 12.62
C ASP A 291 -6.73 2.62 14.16
N TYR A 292 -5.64 3.09 14.76
CA TYR A 292 -5.50 3.21 16.21
C TYR A 292 -6.69 3.92 16.89
N ASN A 293 -7.24 4.96 16.26
CA ASN A 293 -8.33 5.76 16.83
C ASN A 293 -9.70 5.09 16.69
N LYS A 294 -9.84 4.10 15.80
CA LYS A 294 -11.11 3.41 15.53
C LYS A 294 -11.21 2.05 16.22
N ARG A 295 -10.12 1.46 16.72
CA ARG A 295 -10.11 0.14 17.39
C ARG A 295 -11.16 0.01 18.50
N THR A 296 -11.37 1.07 19.30
CA THR A 296 -12.34 1.07 20.40
C THR A 296 -13.81 1.04 19.94
N LEU A 297 -14.07 1.29 18.65
CA LEU A 297 -15.41 1.19 18.04
C LEU A 297 -15.79 -0.25 17.67
N ILE A 298 -14.83 -1.18 17.61
CA ILE A 298 -15.10 -2.58 17.22
C ILE A 298 -16.07 -3.27 18.20
N PRO A 299 -15.85 -3.30 19.53
CA PRO A 299 -16.79 -3.93 20.45
C PRO A 299 -18.22 -3.35 20.44
N PRO A 300 -18.43 -2.01 20.49
CA PRO A 300 -19.78 -1.47 20.43
C PRO A 300 -20.45 -1.75 19.08
N PHE A 301 -19.71 -1.73 17.96
CA PHE A 301 -20.27 -2.12 16.66
C PHE A 301 -20.77 -3.58 16.68
N LEU A 302 -19.94 -4.52 17.15
CA LEU A 302 -20.30 -5.95 17.28
C LEU A 302 -21.50 -6.18 18.21
N TYR A 303 -21.56 -5.44 19.32
CA TYR A 303 -22.68 -5.49 20.26
C TYR A 303 -23.99 -5.02 19.60
N ARG A 304 -23.93 -3.89 18.89
CA ARG A 304 -25.08 -3.33 18.16
C ARG A 304 -25.54 -4.23 17.02
N LEU A 305 -24.62 -4.79 16.26
CA LEU A 305 -24.92 -5.69 15.15
C LEU A 305 -25.65 -6.96 15.63
N ASN A 306 -25.28 -7.48 16.80
CA ASN A 306 -25.97 -8.62 17.40
C ASN A 306 -27.37 -8.27 17.92
N ARG A 307 -27.55 -7.07 18.50
CA ARG A 307 -28.85 -6.59 19.00
C ARG A 307 -29.83 -6.27 17.87
N CYS A 308 -29.33 -5.64 16.81
CA CYS A 308 -30.03 -5.30 15.57
C CYS A 308 -31.42 -4.63 15.73
N ASN A 309 -31.53 -3.58 16.54
CA ASN A 309 -32.73 -2.74 16.54
C ASN A 309 -32.76 -1.74 15.36
N ALA A 310 -33.77 -0.89 15.27
CA ALA A 310 -33.91 0.08 14.18
C ALA A 310 -32.71 1.06 14.07
N ALA A 311 -32.16 1.51 15.21
CA ALA A 311 -30.99 2.38 15.21
C ALA A 311 -29.72 1.62 14.77
N ASP A 312 -29.62 0.32 15.06
CA ASP A 312 -28.49 -0.53 14.66
C ASP A 312 -28.49 -0.77 13.13
N GLN A 313 -29.65 -0.93 12.52
CA GLN A 313 -29.81 -1.00 11.07
C GLN A 313 -29.26 0.26 10.37
N ALA A 314 -29.52 1.45 10.93
CA ALA A 314 -28.97 2.70 10.41
C ALA A 314 -27.43 2.75 10.49
N VAL A 315 -26.84 2.15 11.53
CA VAL A 315 -25.37 2.02 11.62
C VAL A 315 -24.80 1.06 10.60
N VAL A 316 -25.51 -0.03 10.31
CA VAL A 316 -25.11 -0.96 9.23
C VAL A 316 -25.24 -0.29 7.86
N ALA A 317 -26.29 0.51 7.62
CA ALA A 317 -26.40 1.29 6.39
C ALA A 317 -25.27 2.32 6.26
N ASN A 318 -24.87 2.97 7.35
CA ASN A 318 -23.74 3.89 7.36
C ASN A 318 -22.40 3.17 7.13
N MET A 319 -22.21 1.98 7.71
CA MET A 319 -21.07 1.11 7.41
C MET A 319 -20.97 0.84 5.90
N VAL A 320 -22.09 0.41 5.29
CA VAL A 320 -22.13 0.17 3.84
C VAL A 320 -21.75 1.44 3.08
N SER A 321 -22.36 2.58 3.42
CA SER A 321 -22.03 3.85 2.77
C SER A 321 -20.56 4.23 2.89
N ILE A 322 -19.92 3.98 4.03
CA ILE A 322 -18.49 4.23 4.22
C ILE A 322 -17.67 3.37 3.24
N LEU A 323 -18.00 2.09 3.10
CA LEU A 323 -17.27 1.14 2.25
C LEU A 323 -17.55 1.32 0.75
N THR A 324 -18.75 1.78 0.37
CA THR A 324 -19.11 1.95 -1.05
C THR A 324 -18.80 3.34 -1.58
N ASN A 325 -18.74 4.36 -0.72
CA ASN A 325 -18.45 5.74 -1.11
C ASN A 325 -16.99 6.13 -0.83
N SER A 326 -16.20 5.27 -0.19
CA SER A 326 -14.75 5.43 -0.18
C SER A 326 -14.24 5.19 -1.60
N THR A 327 -13.62 6.21 -2.20
CA THR A 327 -12.77 6.05 -3.40
C THR A 327 -11.53 5.18 -3.14
N GLU A 328 -11.31 4.80 -1.87
CA GLU A 328 -10.34 3.83 -1.43
C GLU A 328 -10.84 2.43 -1.77
N ASN A 329 -10.38 1.92 -2.92
CA ASN A 329 -10.51 0.51 -3.26
C ASN A 329 -10.02 -0.35 -2.07
N LEU A 330 -10.80 -1.38 -1.74
CA LEU A 330 -10.61 -2.42 -0.72
C LEU A 330 -9.27 -3.19 -0.76
N LEU A 331 -8.40 -2.90 -1.74
CA LEU A 331 -7.01 -3.34 -1.73
C LEU A 331 -6.31 -2.79 -0.47
N MET A 332 -5.16 -3.36 -0.12
CA MET A 332 -4.23 -2.88 0.91
C MET A 332 -3.71 -1.44 0.62
N THR A 333 -4.61 -0.46 0.57
CA THR A 333 -4.38 0.80 -0.13
C THR A 333 -4.17 1.98 0.78
N SER A 334 -4.77 1.98 1.98
CA SER A 334 -4.48 2.98 2.99
C SER A 334 -3.73 2.36 4.18
N LEU A 335 -2.49 2.83 4.36
CA LEU A 335 -1.82 2.86 5.67
C LEU A 335 -2.39 4.06 6.42
N ASP A 336 -3.65 3.98 6.86
CA ASP A 336 -4.28 5.02 7.70
C ASP A 336 -3.72 4.97 9.12
N GLY A 337 -2.53 5.55 9.26
CA GLY A 337 -1.90 5.95 10.53
C GLY A 337 -1.47 7.41 10.54
N PHE A 338 -1.65 8.15 9.44
CA PHE A 338 -1.44 9.60 9.36
C PHE A 338 -2.81 10.30 9.29
N PRO A 339 -2.98 11.46 9.94
CA PRO A 339 -4.24 12.18 9.91
C PRO A 339 -4.63 12.49 8.46
N THR A 340 -5.74 11.92 8.00
CA THR A 340 -6.31 12.27 6.70
C THR A 340 -6.85 13.70 6.75
N ALA A 341 -6.94 14.35 5.58
CA ALA A 341 -7.44 15.71 5.38
C ALA A 341 -8.88 15.96 5.92
N LYS A 342 -9.52 14.98 6.55
CA LYS A 342 -10.75 15.17 7.34
C LYS A 342 -10.56 16.10 8.55
N SER A 343 -9.32 16.26 9.04
CA SER A 343 -8.99 17.33 10.00
C SER A 343 -8.94 18.74 9.36
N LEU A 344 -9.05 18.82 8.03
CA LEU A 344 -8.97 20.02 7.20
C LEU A 344 -10.14 20.08 6.21
N ASN A 345 -11.37 19.85 6.67
CA ASN A 345 -12.64 20.22 6.03
C ASN A 345 -12.65 20.44 4.48
N LEU A 346 -12.23 19.44 3.69
CA LEU A 346 -12.22 19.50 2.22
C LEU A 346 -13.23 18.50 1.66
N SER A 347 -14.19 18.99 0.88
CA SER A 347 -15.27 18.21 0.30
C SER A 347 -14.83 17.45 -0.96
N SER A 348 -15.33 16.23 -1.11
CA SER A 348 -14.98 15.22 -2.12
C SER A 348 -15.54 15.45 -3.53
N ALA A 349 -15.91 16.68 -3.89
CA ALA A 349 -16.69 16.95 -5.12
C ALA A 349 -15.91 17.57 -6.29
N ASN A 350 -14.62 17.92 -6.15
CA ASN A 350 -13.85 18.63 -7.19
C ASN A 350 -12.53 17.94 -7.57
N LEU A 351 -12.55 16.61 -7.68
CA LEU A 351 -11.42 15.81 -8.14
C LEU A 351 -11.38 15.72 -9.66
N SER A 352 -11.11 16.83 -10.35
CA SER A 352 -10.46 16.74 -11.66
C SER A 352 -9.79 18.07 -12.05
N LYS A 353 -8.54 17.93 -12.50
CA LYS A 353 -7.79 18.80 -13.43
C LYS A 353 -6.68 19.69 -12.85
N VAL A 354 -5.47 19.07 -12.88
CA VAL A 354 -4.11 19.53 -13.31
C VAL A 354 -3.04 19.83 -12.22
N SER A 355 -2.66 18.80 -11.46
CA SER A 355 -1.22 18.47 -11.33
C SER A 355 -1.03 17.19 -12.17
N TYR A 356 0.19 16.83 -12.55
CA TYR A 356 0.48 15.64 -13.39
C TYR A 356 0.10 14.29 -12.74
N LEU A 357 -0.51 14.32 -11.56
CA LEU A 357 -1.10 13.18 -10.88
C LEU A 357 -2.62 13.18 -11.07
N THR A 358 -3.14 12.11 -11.69
CA THR A 358 -4.58 11.84 -11.82
C THR A 358 -5.18 11.17 -10.58
N GLY A 359 -4.53 11.25 -9.40
CA GLY A 359 -4.96 10.60 -8.15
C GLY A 359 -3.97 10.78 -6.99
N GLU A 360 -4.00 9.89 -5.99
CA GLU A 360 -3.16 9.91 -4.75
C GLU A 360 -1.64 9.76 -4.99
N GLY A 361 -1.20 9.67 -6.25
CA GLY A 361 0.18 9.32 -6.60
C GLY A 361 0.47 7.83 -6.52
N ARG A 362 -0.54 6.99 -6.29
CA ARG A 362 -0.42 5.53 -6.32
C ARG A 362 -0.49 4.98 -7.75
N SER A 363 0.33 3.97 -8.05
CA SER A 363 0.23 3.11 -9.23
C SER A 363 -0.20 1.70 -8.85
N ASN A 364 -1.42 1.31 -9.26
CA ASN A 364 -1.88 -0.07 -9.15
C ASN A 364 -1.02 -1.02 -10.02
N VAL A 365 -0.48 -0.52 -11.15
CA VAL A 365 0.38 -1.34 -12.03
C VAL A 365 1.68 -1.70 -11.34
N VAL A 366 2.38 -0.72 -10.76
CA VAL A 366 3.63 -0.97 -10.01
C VAL A 366 3.34 -1.83 -8.80
N TYR A 367 2.27 -1.52 -8.04
CA TYR A 367 1.88 -2.32 -6.88
C TYR A 367 1.67 -3.79 -7.25
N LYS A 368 0.80 -4.07 -8.23
CA LYS A 368 0.48 -5.44 -8.65
C LYS A 368 1.67 -6.14 -9.27
N SER A 369 2.48 -5.45 -10.09
CA SER A 369 3.69 -6.02 -10.66
C SER A 369 4.64 -6.51 -9.57
N ILE A 370 4.93 -5.68 -8.57
CA ILE A 370 5.87 -6.03 -7.50
C ILE A 370 5.28 -7.05 -6.55
N VAL A 371 4.06 -6.82 -6.04
CA VAL A 371 3.43 -7.76 -5.10
C VAL A 371 3.31 -9.13 -5.75
N LEU A 372 2.71 -9.24 -6.94
CA LEU A 372 2.40 -10.53 -7.54
C LEU A 372 3.64 -11.28 -8.06
N SER A 373 4.70 -10.57 -8.47
CA SER A 373 5.90 -11.22 -9.01
C SER A 373 7.04 -11.42 -8.02
N GLU A 374 7.06 -10.69 -6.91
CA GLU A 374 8.20 -10.71 -5.98
C GLU A 374 7.83 -11.06 -4.53
N ILE A 375 6.63 -10.70 -4.05
CA ILE A 375 6.26 -10.78 -2.63
C ILE A 375 5.04 -11.69 -2.40
N TRP A 376 4.42 -12.15 -3.47
CA TRP A 376 3.31 -13.10 -3.44
C TRP A 376 3.85 -14.53 -3.43
N GLU A 377 3.19 -15.41 -2.69
CA GLU A 377 3.57 -16.81 -2.65
C GLU A 377 3.35 -17.46 -4.01
N LEU A 378 4.37 -18.13 -4.54
CA LEU A 378 4.30 -18.89 -5.80
C LEU A 378 4.70 -20.35 -5.55
N PRO A 379 3.88 -21.34 -5.98
CA PRO A 379 2.57 -21.17 -6.62
C PRO A 379 1.52 -20.52 -5.70
N SER A 380 0.59 -19.77 -6.28
CA SER A 380 -0.40 -18.99 -5.54
C SER A 380 -1.29 -19.87 -4.66
N PRO A 381 -1.61 -19.44 -3.41
CA PRO A 381 -2.63 -20.08 -2.60
C PRO A 381 -3.99 -20.03 -3.31
N SER A 382 -4.73 -21.14 -3.26
CA SER A 382 -6.08 -21.18 -3.83
C SER A 382 -7.03 -20.17 -3.16
N VAL A 383 -8.05 -19.71 -3.91
CA VAL A 383 -9.13 -18.87 -3.35
C VAL A 383 -9.77 -19.53 -2.12
N ALA A 384 -9.96 -20.85 -2.13
CA ALA A 384 -10.50 -21.58 -0.99
C ALA A 384 -9.59 -21.50 0.25
N GLN A 385 -8.27 -21.52 0.06
CA GLN A 385 -7.31 -21.39 1.16
C GLN A 385 -7.27 -19.97 1.70
N MET A 386 -7.23 -18.95 0.83
CA MET A 386 -7.28 -17.55 1.25
C MET A 386 -8.60 -17.20 1.95
N THR A 387 -9.73 -17.71 1.46
CA THR A 387 -11.04 -17.57 2.13
C THR A 387 -11.02 -18.16 3.54
N LYS A 388 -10.41 -19.34 3.74
CA LYS A 388 -10.27 -19.92 5.09
C LYS A 388 -9.43 -19.03 6.02
N TRP A 389 -8.37 -18.40 5.51
CA TRP A 389 -7.58 -17.46 6.30
C TRP A 389 -8.38 -16.20 6.66
N PHE A 390 -9.06 -15.60 5.69
CA PHE A 390 -9.95 -14.46 5.90
C PHE A 390 -11.03 -14.72 6.96
N GLU A 391 -11.72 -15.86 6.86
CA GLU A 391 -12.77 -16.24 7.81
C GLU A 391 -12.21 -16.55 9.20
N ARG A 392 -11.01 -17.16 9.28
CA ARG A 392 -10.33 -17.42 10.55
C ARG A 392 -9.85 -16.14 11.23
N ALA A 393 -9.43 -15.15 10.45
CA ALA A 393 -8.97 -13.86 10.95
C ALA A 393 -10.06 -13.09 11.68
N LEU A 394 -11.34 -13.27 11.29
CA LEU A 394 -12.52 -12.54 11.78
C LEU A 394 -12.54 -11.02 11.48
N MET A 395 -11.36 -10.42 11.26
CA MET A 395 -11.15 -9.05 10.81
C MET A 395 -9.98 -9.08 9.79
N GLY A 396 -10.29 -9.41 8.54
CA GLY A 396 -9.35 -9.64 7.45
C GLY A 396 -9.46 -8.63 6.31
N ALA A 397 -8.36 -8.50 5.57
CA ALA A 397 -8.20 -7.62 4.43
C ALA A 397 -8.70 -8.26 3.12
N MET A 398 -8.43 -9.55 2.90
CA MET A 398 -8.57 -10.18 1.59
C MET A 398 -9.98 -10.72 1.39
N ASN A 399 -10.91 -9.83 1.05
CA ASN A 399 -12.31 -10.21 0.88
C ASN A 399 -12.48 -11.31 -0.19
N PRO A 400 -13.24 -12.39 0.08
CA PRO A 400 -13.41 -13.50 -0.87
C PRO A 400 -14.01 -13.12 -2.24
N LEU A 401 -14.78 -12.02 -2.32
CA LEU A 401 -15.29 -11.52 -3.61
C LEU A 401 -14.17 -10.97 -4.50
N GLU A 402 -13.13 -10.39 -3.89
CA GLU A 402 -11.99 -9.76 -4.59
C GLU A 402 -10.82 -10.72 -4.81
N GLN A 403 -10.74 -11.79 -4.03
CA GLN A 403 -9.71 -12.82 -4.19
C GLN A 403 -9.68 -13.41 -5.61
N ARG A 404 -10.84 -13.51 -6.28
CA ARG A 404 -10.91 -13.98 -7.68
C ARG A 404 -10.26 -13.01 -8.66
N GLU A 405 -10.46 -11.70 -8.46
CA GLU A 405 -9.82 -10.67 -9.27
C GLU A 405 -8.30 -10.69 -9.05
N ASN A 406 -7.84 -10.91 -7.83
CA ASN A 406 -6.41 -11.06 -7.53
C ASN A 406 -5.77 -12.26 -8.25
N ILE A 407 -6.48 -13.39 -8.40
CA ILE A 407 -5.99 -14.52 -9.19
C ILE A 407 -5.94 -14.18 -10.69
N LEU A 408 -6.97 -13.50 -11.22
CA LEU A 408 -6.96 -13.06 -12.63
C LEU A 408 -5.81 -12.07 -12.91
N ASP A 409 -5.58 -11.12 -12.00
CA ASP A 409 -4.43 -10.24 -12.04
C ASP A 409 -3.13 -11.04 -11.99
N ASN A 410 -3.01 -12.03 -11.10
CA ASN A 410 -1.83 -12.87 -11.02
C ASN A 410 -1.52 -13.53 -12.38
N CYS A 411 -2.53 -14.11 -13.03
CA CYS A 411 -2.37 -14.68 -14.37
C CYS A 411 -1.95 -13.67 -15.42
N ILE A 412 -2.51 -12.46 -15.38
CA ILE A 412 -2.14 -11.39 -16.32
C ILE A 412 -0.69 -10.93 -16.10
N TYR A 413 -0.33 -10.61 -14.86
CA TYR A 413 0.97 -10.01 -14.52
C TYR A 413 2.11 -11.03 -14.61
N LEU A 414 1.88 -12.31 -14.30
CA LEU A 414 2.86 -13.38 -14.44
C LEU A 414 2.87 -14.02 -15.84
N GLY A 415 1.95 -13.62 -16.72
CA GLY A 415 1.83 -14.17 -18.07
C GLY A 415 1.45 -15.65 -18.08
N GLY A 416 0.53 -16.06 -17.20
CA GLY A 416 -0.01 -17.41 -17.12
C GLY A 416 0.95 -18.46 -16.54
N LYS A 417 1.99 -18.04 -15.81
CA LYS A 417 3.01 -18.94 -15.25
C LYS A 417 2.65 -19.52 -13.88
N ASP A 418 1.65 -18.96 -13.21
CA ASP A 418 1.14 -19.52 -11.97
C ASP A 418 0.24 -20.73 -12.26
N THR A 419 0.26 -21.74 -11.38
CA THR A 419 -0.52 -22.98 -11.57
C THR A 419 -2.03 -22.80 -11.45
N LEU A 420 -2.49 -21.67 -10.91
CA LEU A 420 -3.91 -21.32 -10.85
C LEU A 420 -4.40 -20.62 -12.14
N CYS A 421 -3.49 -20.39 -13.08
CA CYS A 421 -3.74 -19.98 -14.45
C CYS A 421 -3.73 -21.22 -15.37
#